data_AF-A0A812HHN0-F1
#
_entry.id   AF-A0A812HHN0-F1
#
_cell.length_a   1.000
_cell.length_b   1.000
_cell.length_c   1.000
_cell.angle_alpha   90.00
_cell.angle_beta   90.00
_cell.angle_gamma   90.00
#
_symmetry.space_group_name_H-M   'P 1'
#
loop_
_entity.id
_entity.type
_entity.pdbx_description
1 polymer ?
#
loop_
_entity_poly.entity_id
_entity_poly.type
_entity_poly.pdbx_seq_one_letter_code
_entity_poly.pdbx_strand_id
1 'polypeptide(L)'
;VDEHGRKLDKDGDPIGVFFVDESKKAKEEPKKEAFISIEVRCETQPEERVAISGSDWQLGSWNPKESWYLNTTPETYPLWKDRIPMPSPGGQFKVFIKNTVGDFCWEPLPCNRTWPKSGLVPDIQVRLVFGESGISTLSLGRSREKSKEKEDPPEPKRKA
;
A
#
# COMPACT_ATOMS: atom_id res chain seq x y z
N VAL A 1 27.64 20.34 48.19
CA VAL A 1 27.96 19.73 46.88
C VAL A 1 28.69 18.43 47.13
N ASP A 2 28.48 17.38 46.33
CA ASP A 2 29.21 16.11 46.49
C ASP A 2 30.66 16.21 45.96
N GLU A 3 31.46 15.16 46.17
CA GLU A 3 32.84 15.05 45.68
C GLU A 3 32.97 15.11 44.14
N HIS A 4 31.83 15.05 43.42
CA HIS A 4 31.70 15.17 41.98
C HIS A 4 31.15 16.56 41.55
N GLY A 5 31.07 17.54 42.47
CA GLY A 5 30.66 18.91 42.18
C GLY A 5 29.14 19.14 42.02
N ARG A 6 28.29 18.15 42.34
CA ARG A 6 26.82 18.26 42.21
C ARG A 6 26.22 18.96 43.42
N LYS A 7 25.27 19.88 43.21
CA LYS A 7 24.53 20.56 44.29
C LYS A 7 23.55 19.58 44.94
N LEU A 8 23.60 19.48 46.26
CA LEU A 8 22.68 18.68 47.07
C LEU A 8 21.71 19.60 47.82
N ASP A 9 20.50 19.15 48.10
CA ASP A 9 19.55 19.85 48.96
C ASP A 9 19.85 19.63 50.46
N LYS A 10 18.98 20.18 51.31
CA LYS A 10 19.10 20.14 52.77
C LYS A 10 19.03 18.72 53.37
N ASP A 11 18.53 17.76 52.60
CA ASP A 11 18.34 16.37 53.00
C ASP A 11 19.42 15.44 52.37
N GLY A 12 20.32 16.00 51.55
CA GLY A 12 21.47 15.30 50.97
C GLY A 12 21.22 14.77 49.56
N ASP A 13 20.09 15.08 48.94
CA ASP A 13 19.73 14.57 47.61
C ASP A 13 20.22 15.51 46.49
N PRO A 14 20.72 14.98 45.36
CA PRO A 14 21.21 15.78 44.26
C PRO A 14 20.09 16.58 43.57
N ILE A 15 20.23 17.91 43.63
CA ILE A 15 19.36 18.89 42.96
C ILE A 15 19.68 18.84 41.46
N GLY A 16 18.96 18.01 40.70
CA GLY A 16 19.07 17.98 39.24
C GLY A 16 18.85 16.64 38.53
N VAL A 17 18.36 15.60 39.20
CA VAL A 17 17.93 14.37 38.51
C VAL A 17 16.58 14.61 37.84
N PHE A 18 16.62 15.04 36.58
CA PHE A 18 15.49 14.90 35.68
C PHE A 18 15.33 13.42 35.38
N PHE A 19 14.42 12.76 36.08
CA PHE A 19 13.85 11.51 35.57
C PHE A 19 13.16 11.88 34.26
N VAL A 20 13.82 11.58 33.14
CA VAL A 20 13.15 11.55 31.85
C VAL A 20 12.06 10.49 32.00
N ASP A 21 10.83 10.97 32.07
CA ASP A 21 9.65 10.13 32.09
C ASP A 21 9.59 9.38 30.75
N GLU A 22 10.13 8.16 30.76
CA GLU A 22 10.11 7.19 29.67
C GLU A 22 8.71 6.58 29.47
N SER A 23 7.66 7.20 30.03
CA SER A 23 6.28 6.71 29.99
C SER A 23 5.39 7.45 28.99
N LYS A 24 5.94 8.30 28.12
CA LYS A 24 5.20 8.77 26.92
C LYS A 24 5.41 7.87 25.71
N LYS A 25 5.31 6.56 25.91
CA LYS A 25 5.01 5.66 24.81
C LYS A 25 3.53 5.86 24.47
N ALA A 26 3.27 6.75 23.51
CA ALA A 26 1.95 6.90 22.94
C ALA A 26 1.42 5.50 22.60
N LYS A 27 0.27 5.15 23.18
CA LYS A 27 -0.52 4.01 22.70
C LYS A 27 -0.93 4.35 21.27
N GLU A 28 -0.14 3.91 20.29
CA GLU A 28 -0.63 3.78 18.93
C GLU A 28 -1.75 2.74 18.99
N GLU A 29 -2.99 3.22 18.97
CA GLU A 29 -4.12 2.37 18.64
C GLU A 29 -3.85 1.75 17.26
N PRO A 30 -4.11 0.45 17.05
CA PRO A 30 -3.88 -0.19 15.77
C PRO A 30 -4.77 0.50 14.73
N LYS A 31 -4.15 1.34 13.91
CA LYS A 31 -4.76 1.98 12.76
C LYS A 31 -5.31 0.85 11.91
N LYS A 32 -6.64 0.76 11.75
CA LYS A 32 -7.26 -0.19 10.83
C LYS A 32 -6.53 -0.10 9.50
N GLU A 33 -5.93 -1.21 9.06
CA GLU A 33 -5.23 -1.26 7.79
C GLU A 33 -6.25 -1.03 6.68
N ALA A 34 -6.19 0.16 6.09
CA ALA A 34 -6.92 0.49 4.88
C ALA A 34 -6.09 0.04 3.69
N PHE A 35 -6.75 -0.43 2.63
CA PHE A 35 -6.10 -0.89 1.42
C PHE A 35 -6.70 -0.20 0.21
N ILE A 36 -5.88 -0.05 -0.84
CA ILE A 36 -6.33 0.33 -2.18
C ILE A 36 -6.07 -0.82 -3.14
N SER A 37 -6.82 -0.89 -4.23
CA SER A 37 -6.50 -1.81 -5.33
C SER A 37 -5.62 -1.09 -6.34
N ILE A 38 -4.51 -1.69 -6.72
CA ILE A 38 -3.66 -1.18 -7.79
C ILE A 38 -3.74 -2.11 -8.99
N GLU A 39 -3.75 -1.52 -10.19
CA GLU A 39 -3.65 -2.21 -11.47
C GLU A 39 -2.63 -1.51 -12.35
N VAL A 40 -1.65 -2.26 -12.82
CA VAL A 40 -0.56 -1.78 -13.67
C VAL A 40 -0.61 -2.57 -14.97
N ARG A 41 -0.82 -1.89 -16.09
CA ARG A 41 -0.61 -2.49 -17.41
C ARG A 41 0.88 -2.49 -17.71
N CYS A 42 1.47 -3.67 -17.83
CA CYS A 42 2.91 -3.84 -18.08
C CYS A 42 3.16 -5.14 -18.82
N GLU A 43 3.84 -5.06 -19.96
CA GLU A 43 4.34 -6.23 -20.66
C GLU A 43 5.67 -6.66 -20.06
N THR A 44 5.89 -7.97 -19.93
CA THR A 44 7.10 -8.55 -19.35
C THR A 44 7.52 -9.77 -20.15
N GLN A 45 8.78 -10.18 -19.96
CA GLN A 45 9.26 -11.49 -20.41
C GLN A 45 8.73 -12.60 -19.49
N PRO A 46 8.79 -13.87 -19.93
CA PRO A 46 8.49 -15.00 -19.06
C PRO A 46 9.28 -14.95 -17.76
N GLU A 47 8.64 -15.36 -16.67
CA GLU A 47 9.20 -15.43 -15.31
C GLU A 47 9.55 -14.09 -14.63
N GLU A 48 9.47 -12.97 -15.34
CA GLU A 48 9.58 -11.65 -14.74
C GLU A 48 8.40 -11.34 -13.79
N ARG A 49 8.60 -10.36 -12.93
CA ARG A 49 7.59 -9.88 -11.97
C ARG A 49 7.54 -8.36 -11.96
N VAL A 50 6.35 -7.81 -11.81
CA VAL A 50 6.13 -6.38 -11.61
C VAL A 50 6.00 -6.09 -10.12
N ALA A 51 6.66 -5.04 -9.65
CA ALA A 51 6.59 -4.60 -8.27
C ALA A 51 6.52 -3.08 -8.18
N ILE A 52 5.98 -2.59 -7.06
CA ILE A 52 5.89 -1.18 -6.71
C ILE A 52 6.75 -0.90 -5.48
N SER A 53 7.51 0.18 -5.54
CA SER A 53 8.23 0.71 -4.39
C SER A 53 7.97 2.20 -4.23
N GLY A 54 8.01 2.69 -2.99
CA GLY A 54 7.83 4.11 -2.75
C GLY A 54 8.41 4.58 -1.43
N SER A 55 8.13 5.84 -1.10
CA SER A 55 8.57 6.48 0.14
C SER A 55 7.94 5.89 1.39
N ASP A 56 6.81 5.20 1.26
CA ASP A 56 6.16 4.51 2.36
C ASP A 56 6.89 3.21 2.71
N TRP A 57 7.09 2.96 4.01
CA TRP A 57 7.77 1.76 4.48
C TRP A 57 7.06 0.47 4.10
N GLN A 58 5.72 0.51 3.99
CA GLN A 58 4.91 -0.63 3.52
C GLN A 58 5.11 -0.93 2.04
N LEU A 59 5.67 0.01 1.27
CA LEU A 59 6.09 -0.14 -0.12
C LEU A 59 7.62 -0.30 -0.22
N GLY A 60 8.30 -0.57 0.89
CA GLY A 60 9.71 -0.91 0.93
C GLY A 60 10.68 0.26 0.96
N SER A 61 10.25 1.52 1.14
CA SER A 61 11.17 2.67 1.29
C SER A 61 12.23 2.77 0.17
N TRP A 62 11.84 2.54 -1.09
CA TRP A 62 12.72 2.47 -2.26
C TRP A 62 13.71 1.28 -2.29
N ASN A 63 13.54 0.28 -1.43
CA ASN A 63 14.28 -0.99 -1.46
C ASN A 63 13.52 -2.05 -2.28
N PRO A 64 14.05 -2.50 -3.44
CA PRO A 64 13.42 -3.53 -4.28
C PRO A 64 13.19 -4.88 -3.59
N LYS A 65 13.95 -5.19 -2.53
CA LYS A 65 13.79 -6.43 -1.76
C LYS A 65 12.59 -6.41 -0.81
N GLU A 66 12.19 -5.22 -0.39
CA GLU A 66 11.07 -4.96 0.53
C GLU A 66 9.85 -4.38 -0.19
N SER A 67 9.90 -4.33 -1.52
CA SER A 67 8.84 -3.79 -2.38
C SER A 67 7.65 -4.72 -2.49
N TRP A 68 6.51 -4.15 -2.86
CA TRP A 68 5.28 -4.91 -3.01
C TRP A 68 5.18 -5.52 -4.41
N TYR A 69 5.11 -6.84 -4.50
CA TYR A 69 5.00 -7.55 -5.78
C TYR A 69 3.55 -7.69 -6.22
N LEU A 70 3.28 -7.41 -7.48
CA LEU A 70 1.96 -7.52 -8.08
C LEU A 70 1.75 -8.90 -8.71
N ASN A 71 0.50 -9.28 -8.88
CA ASN A 71 0.12 -10.59 -9.41
C ASN A 71 -0.59 -10.45 -10.77
N THR A 72 -0.37 -11.43 -11.65
CA THR A 72 -1.11 -11.58 -12.91
C THR A 72 -1.39 -13.06 -13.14
N THR A 73 -2.40 -13.36 -13.96
CA THR A 73 -2.63 -14.70 -14.53
C THR A 73 -2.51 -14.64 -16.06
N PRO A 74 -2.39 -15.79 -16.75
CA PRO A 74 -2.40 -15.82 -18.21
C PRO A 74 -3.64 -15.16 -18.83
N GLU A 75 -4.79 -15.23 -18.16
CA GLU A 75 -6.06 -14.65 -18.63
C GLU A 75 -6.14 -13.13 -18.43
N THR A 76 -5.42 -12.58 -17.45
CA THR A 76 -5.43 -11.14 -17.15
C THR A 76 -4.24 -10.39 -17.72
N TYR A 77 -3.19 -11.10 -18.16
CA TYR A 77 -2.01 -10.48 -18.75
C TYR A 77 -2.39 -9.60 -19.96
N PRO A 78 -1.85 -8.37 -20.08
CA PRO A 78 -0.72 -7.78 -19.36
C PRO A 78 -1.09 -6.90 -18.15
N LEU A 79 -2.18 -7.21 -17.43
CA LEU A 79 -2.60 -6.47 -16.23
C LEU A 79 -2.08 -7.13 -14.95
N TRP A 80 -1.26 -6.38 -14.22
CA TRP A 80 -0.70 -6.75 -12.92
C TRP A 80 -1.47 -6.04 -11.82
N LYS A 81 -1.98 -6.77 -10.83
CA LYS A 81 -2.86 -6.22 -9.81
C LYS A 81 -2.56 -6.75 -8.43
N ASP A 82 -2.84 -5.94 -7.42
CA ASP A 82 -2.90 -6.37 -6.03
C ASP A 82 -3.69 -5.39 -5.16
N ARG A 83 -3.92 -5.75 -3.89
CA ARG A 83 -4.32 -4.84 -2.83
C ARG A 83 -3.10 -4.43 -2.04
N ILE A 84 -2.78 -3.15 -2.02
CA ILE A 84 -1.65 -2.60 -1.26
C ILE A 84 -2.16 -1.79 -0.07
N PRO A 85 -1.38 -1.70 1.03
CA PRO A 85 -1.70 -0.82 2.13
C PRO A 85 -1.89 0.61 1.63
N MET A 86 -2.83 1.33 2.23
CA MET A 86 -3.19 2.67 1.80
C MET A 86 -1.96 3.58 1.93
N PRO A 87 -1.44 4.11 0.81
CA PRO A 87 -0.22 4.89 0.82
C PRO A 87 -0.47 6.28 1.41
N SER A 88 0.61 6.94 1.83
CA SER A 88 0.55 8.32 2.30
C SER A 88 0.11 9.24 1.15
N PRO A 89 -0.91 10.10 1.35
CA PRO A 89 -1.32 11.07 0.34
C PRO A 89 -0.16 11.97 -0.09
N GLY A 90 0.08 12.08 -1.39
CA GLY A 90 1.23 12.81 -1.93
C GLY A 90 2.58 12.11 -1.78
N GLY A 91 2.61 10.89 -1.24
CA GLY A 91 3.80 10.05 -1.21
C GLY A 91 4.26 9.69 -2.62
N GLN A 92 5.56 9.44 -2.76
CA GLN A 92 6.16 9.12 -4.05
C GLN A 92 6.33 7.61 -4.22
N PHE A 93 6.24 7.14 -5.46
CA PHE A 93 6.46 5.75 -5.80
C PHE A 93 6.95 5.58 -7.24
N LYS A 94 7.47 4.39 -7.55
CA LYS A 94 7.73 3.92 -8.90
C LYS A 94 7.41 2.44 -9.02
N VAL A 95 7.17 2.02 -10.26
CA VAL A 95 7.07 0.61 -10.64
C VAL A 95 8.40 0.14 -11.22
N PHE A 96 8.74 -1.13 -10.99
CA PHE A 96 9.86 -1.80 -11.63
C PHE A 96 9.49 -3.21 -12.07
N ILE A 97 10.22 -3.71 -13.06
CA ILE A 97 10.21 -5.10 -13.48
C ILE A 97 11.44 -5.78 -12.87
N LYS A 98 11.25 -6.92 -12.22
CA LYS A 98 12.31 -7.76 -11.69
C LYS A 98 12.46 -9.01 -12.54
N ASN A 99 13.70 -9.32 -12.91
CA ASN A 99 14.04 -10.55 -13.62
C ASN A 99 14.31 -11.71 -12.65
N THR A 100 14.51 -12.92 -13.17
CA THR A 100 14.76 -14.13 -12.38
C THR A 100 16.15 -14.19 -11.74
N VAL A 101 17.11 -13.45 -12.28
CA VAL A 101 18.50 -13.38 -11.80
C VAL A 101 18.65 -12.40 -10.63
N GLY A 102 17.62 -11.59 -10.37
CA GLY A 102 17.56 -10.63 -9.26
C GLY A 102 17.82 -9.19 -9.65
N ASP A 103 18.09 -8.90 -10.93
CA ASP A 103 18.14 -7.53 -11.43
C ASP A 103 16.74 -6.96 -11.56
N PHE A 104 16.67 -5.63 -11.58
CA PHE A 104 15.43 -4.90 -11.77
C PHE A 104 15.63 -3.68 -12.66
N CYS A 105 14.58 -3.36 -13.42
CA CYS A 105 14.50 -2.18 -14.26
C CYS A 105 13.36 -1.30 -13.77
N TRP A 106 13.68 -0.11 -13.27
CA TRP A 106 12.67 0.91 -12.95
C TRP A 106 11.98 1.38 -14.22
N GLU A 107 10.73 1.82 -14.06
CA GLU A 107 10.00 2.43 -15.16
C GLU A 107 10.77 3.63 -15.76
N PRO A 108 10.71 3.79 -17.09
CA PRO A 108 11.48 4.80 -17.83
C PRO A 108 10.89 6.20 -17.72
N LEU A 109 10.40 6.57 -16.53
CA LEU A 109 9.90 7.91 -16.23
C LEU A 109 11.02 8.81 -15.68
N PRO A 110 11.09 10.08 -16.11
CA PRO A 110 12.09 11.04 -15.65
C PRO A 110 11.91 11.43 -14.17
N CYS A 111 10.72 11.22 -13.62
CA CYS A 111 10.38 11.53 -12.23
C CYS A 111 9.62 10.37 -11.57
N ASN A 112 9.57 10.40 -10.23
CA ASN A 112 8.74 9.49 -9.45
C ASN A 112 7.27 9.84 -9.63
N ARG A 113 6.41 8.81 -9.64
CA ARG A 113 4.96 9.01 -9.55
C ARG A 113 4.62 9.51 -8.15
N THR A 114 3.50 10.21 -8.05
CA THR A 114 3.00 10.77 -6.79
C THR A 114 1.57 10.32 -6.58
N TRP A 115 1.29 9.77 -5.40
CA TRP A 115 -0.07 9.41 -4.99
C TRP A 115 -0.96 10.66 -4.93
N PRO A 116 -2.26 10.55 -5.24
CA PRO A 116 -3.19 11.68 -5.10
C PRO A 116 -3.16 12.24 -3.68
N LYS A 117 -3.02 13.57 -3.55
CA LYS A 117 -3.04 14.25 -2.23
C LYS A 117 -4.42 14.22 -1.56
N SER A 118 -5.47 13.96 -2.34
CA SER A 118 -6.85 13.84 -1.89
C SER A 118 -7.57 12.78 -2.71
N GLY A 119 -8.70 12.28 -2.20
CA GLY A 119 -9.51 11.28 -2.90
C GLY A 119 -8.98 9.85 -2.84
N LEU A 120 -7.84 9.60 -2.18
CA LEU A 120 -7.48 8.24 -1.77
C LEU A 120 -8.40 7.81 -0.63
N VAL A 121 -9.22 6.80 -0.92
CA VAL A 121 -10.14 6.18 0.03
C VAL A 121 -9.95 4.67 0.00
N PRO A 122 -10.31 3.94 1.07
CA PRO A 122 -10.27 2.48 1.05
C PRO A 122 -11.04 1.91 -0.15
N ASP A 123 -10.52 0.82 -0.71
CA ASP A 123 -11.09 0.09 -1.87
C ASP A 123 -11.17 0.91 -3.18
N ILE A 124 -10.54 2.09 -3.27
CA ILE A 124 -10.35 2.77 -4.55
C ILE A 124 -9.43 1.92 -5.45
N GLN A 125 -9.74 1.88 -6.75
CA GLN A 125 -8.85 1.28 -7.73
C GLN A 125 -7.99 2.36 -8.38
N VAL A 126 -6.68 2.21 -8.33
CA VAL A 126 -5.71 3.05 -9.02
C VAL A 126 -5.18 2.27 -10.22
N ARG A 127 -5.26 2.84 -11.43
CA ARG A 127 -4.74 2.24 -12.65
C ARG A 127 -3.65 3.09 -13.27
N LEU A 128 -2.62 2.44 -13.81
CA LEU A 128 -1.53 3.10 -14.53
C LEU A 128 -0.93 2.17 -15.59
N VAL A 129 -0.16 2.76 -16.51
CA VAL A 129 0.59 2.02 -17.55
C VAL A 129 2.08 2.23 -17.31
N PHE A 130 2.85 1.14 -17.33
CA PHE A 130 4.30 1.19 -17.13
C PHE A 130 4.96 2.06 -18.20
N GLY A 131 5.78 3.02 -17.78
CA GLY A 131 6.46 3.96 -18.68
C GLY A 131 5.60 5.13 -19.20
N GLU A 132 4.29 5.16 -18.93
CA GLU A 132 3.45 6.32 -19.25
C GLU A 132 3.22 7.20 -18.03
N SER A 133 3.42 8.51 -18.17
CA SER A 133 3.14 9.46 -17.10
C SER A 133 1.62 9.57 -16.88
N GLY A 134 1.15 9.20 -15.70
CA GLY A 134 -0.26 9.35 -15.33
C GLY A 134 -0.79 8.21 -14.48
N ILE A 135 -1.81 8.51 -13.69
CA ILE A 135 -2.60 7.53 -12.94
C ILE A 135 -4.07 7.89 -13.10
N SER A 136 -4.94 6.89 -13.12
CA SER A 136 -6.39 7.08 -13.04
C SER A 136 -6.93 6.42 -11.78
N THR A 137 -7.96 7.02 -11.19
CA THR A 137 -8.61 6.48 -10.00
C THR A 137 -10.07 6.19 -10.31
N LEU A 138 -10.55 5.04 -9.83
CA LEU A 138 -11.93 4.60 -9.99
C LEU A 138 -12.46 4.22 -8.62
N SER A 139 -13.58 4.82 -8.22
CA SER A 139 -14.33 4.32 -7.08
C SER A 139 -14.99 3.00 -7.49
N LEU A 140 -14.64 1.90 -6.83
CA LEU A 140 -15.51 0.73 -6.84
C LEU A 140 -16.74 1.09 -6.01
N GLY A 141 -17.72 1.73 -6.65
CA GLY A 141 -19.08 1.68 -6.14
C GLY A 141 -19.41 0.21 -5.93
N ARG A 142 -19.87 -0.17 -4.73
CA ARG A 142 -20.38 -1.53 -4.48
C ARG A 142 -21.48 -1.80 -5.50
N SER A 143 -21.12 -2.44 -6.61
CA SER A 143 -22.07 -2.97 -7.56
C SER A 143 -22.86 -4.02 -6.81
N ARG A 144 -24.09 -3.66 -6.42
CA ARG A 144 -25.09 -4.56 -5.88
C ARG A 144 -25.30 -5.62 -6.96
N GLU A 145 -24.66 -6.77 -6.83
CA GLU A 145 -24.97 -7.95 -7.63
C GLU A 145 -26.45 -8.26 -7.38
N LYS A 146 -27.31 -7.80 -8.29
CA LYS A 146 -28.66 -8.34 -8.45
C LYS A 146 -28.43 -9.76 -8.97
N SER A 147 -28.37 -10.72 -8.06
CA SER A 147 -28.61 -12.12 -8.36
C SER A 147 -29.91 -12.19 -9.15
N LYS A 148 -29.80 -12.55 -10.43
CA LYS A 148 -30.94 -13.03 -11.23
C LYS A 148 -31.44 -14.29 -10.54
N GLU A 149 -32.50 -14.14 -9.78
CA GLU A 149 -33.38 -15.23 -9.37
C GLU A 149 -33.82 -15.95 -10.65
N LYS A 150 -33.42 -17.22 -10.78
CA LYS A 150 -33.90 -18.10 -11.85
C LYS A 150 -35.38 -18.31 -11.59
N GLU A 151 -36.21 -17.70 -12.43
CA GLU A 151 -37.64 -17.98 -12.50
C GLU A 151 -37.80 -19.40 -13.05
N ASP A 152 -38.29 -20.30 -12.19
CA ASP A 152 -38.66 -21.67 -12.56
C ASP A 152 -39.78 -21.65 -13.63
N PRO A 153 -39.70 -22.44 -14.70
CA PRO A 153 -40.75 -22.47 -15.72
C PRO A 153 -42.05 -23.05 -15.16
N PRO A 154 -43.23 -22.52 -15.53
CA PRO A 154 -44.50 -23.01 -15.01
C PRO A 154 -44.80 -24.44 -15.51
N GLU A 155 -45.16 -25.30 -14.55
CA GLU A 155 -45.51 -26.70 -14.73
C GLU A 155 -46.75 -26.88 -15.64
N PRO A 156 -46.76 -27.85 -16.57
CA PRO A 156 -47.88 -28.02 -17.51
C PRO A 156 -49.12 -28.61 -16.83
N LYS A 157 -50.25 -27.88 -16.94
CA LYS A 157 -51.57 -28.31 -16.47
C LYS A 157 -51.97 -29.63 -17.13
N ARG A 158 -52.10 -30.70 -16.34
CA ARG A 158 -52.72 -31.96 -16.78
C ARG A 158 -54.21 -31.73 -17.04
N LYS A 159 -54.64 -32.11 -18.25
CA LYS A 159 -56.04 -32.19 -18.66
C LYS A 159 -56.76 -33.26 -17.85
N ALA A 160 -57.97 -32.96 -17.40
CA ALA A 160 -59.00 -33.92 -17.01
C ALA A 160 -60.23 -33.65 -17.88
#